data_AF-A0A1G0NBQ2-F1
#
_entry.id   AF-A0A1G0NBQ2-F1
#
_cell.length_a   1.000
_cell.length_b   1.000
_cell.length_c   1.000
_cell.angle_alpha   90.00
_cell.angle_beta   90.00
_cell.angle_gamma   90.00
#
_symmetry.space_group_name_H-M   'P 1'
#
loop_
_entity.id
_entity.type
_entity.pdbx_description
1 polymer ?
#
loop_
_entity_poly.entity_id
_entity_poly.type
_entity_poly.pdbx_seq_one_letter_code
_entity_poly.pdbx_strand_id
1 'polypeptide(L)'
;MSDTQADSSDVREIRINPIVPSESVLVATARSMRPKKAEDLAPRDTRKHVETCPFCRGNEHKTPPQIMAWPDADDWHIRIVENLYPVLGDERAQAGFNFGLQQTIDGYGRHEVIIDHDEHGIAVHEMAESHLAGLFGVYQTRMRQLFESDDRLKYVLIFKNFGPAAGASIPHTHSQVIAMPVVPVNVDAEVTNSAAHYAKHHHCIFCALIDEALTFEATIYDRASGAVRRKINVGQYVVERGEKFIAIKPFASRYEWEVHILPLSHQADFLDMHDEDRADLARVMKRTMARLDAVIGGAQYNFFLHTVPHDGKQGAHAHSYHWHLEICPRTSIPTGFELGSGLFVNTINPEQAAERLRAITL
;
A
#
# COMPACT_ATOMS: atom_id res chain seq x y z
N MET A 1 -15.16 -37.09 30.90
CA MET A 1 -13.81 -36.49 30.87
C MET A 1 -13.69 -35.84 29.51
N SER A 2 -13.90 -34.52 29.46
CA SER A 2 -13.91 -33.73 28.24
C SER A 2 -12.47 -33.46 27.82
N ASP A 3 -12.09 -33.96 26.64
CA ASP A 3 -10.91 -33.48 25.92
C ASP A 3 -11.15 -32.03 25.51
N THR A 4 -10.56 -31.12 26.28
CA THR A 4 -10.39 -29.72 25.91
C THR A 4 -9.37 -29.68 24.76
N GLN A 5 -9.85 -29.59 23.52
CA GLN A 5 -9.04 -29.14 22.40
C GLN A 5 -8.40 -27.80 22.78
N ALA A 6 -7.08 -27.73 22.70
CA ALA A 6 -6.30 -26.53 22.99
C ALA A 6 -6.71 -25.40 22.03
N ASP A 7 -7.50 -24.46 22.54
CA ASP A 7 -7.96 -23.28 21.81
C ASP A 7 -6.85 -22.21 21.79
N SER A 8 -6.71 -21.54 20.65
CA SER A 8 -5.71 -20.55 20.19
C SER A 8 -4.58 -20.14 21.16
N SER A 9 -3.32 -20.40 20.79
CA SER A 9 -2.13 -19.94 21.52
C SER A 9 -2.08 -18.42 21.65
N ASP A 10 -2.08 -17.89 22.88
CA ASP A 10 -1.68 -16.52 23.16
C ASP A 10 -0.25 -16.27 22.64
N VAL A 11 -0.11 -15.45 21.59
CA VAL A 11 1.19 -15.08 21.01
C VAL A 11 1.60 -13.72 21.54
N ARG A 12 2.85 -13.62 22.02
CA ARG A 12 3.52 -12.37 22.42
C ARG A 12 4.96 -12.41 21.92
N GLU A 13 5.20 -11.82 20.76
CA GLU A 13 6.52 -11.83 20.12
C GLU A 13 6.79 -10.54 19.36
N ILE A 14 8.07 -10.26 19.11
CA ILE A 14 8.49 -9.21 18.19
C ILE A 14 8.82 -9.89 16.86
N ARG A 15 8.10 -9.52 15.80
CA ARG A 15 8.36 -9.98 14.45
C ARG A 15 9.24 -8.97 13.74
N ILE A 16 10.41 -9.43 13.33
CA ILE A 16 11.37 -8.59 12.62
C ILE A 16 10.88 -8.39 11.19
N ASN A 17 10.72 -7.14 10.78
CA ASN A 17 10.50 -6.82 9.38
C ASN A 17 11.81 -7.06 8.62
N PRO A 18 11.85 -7.98 7.65
CA PRO A 18 13.08 -8.33 6.95
C PRO A 18 13.60 -7.20 6.05
N ILE A 19 12.70 -6.35 5.53
CA ILE A 19 13.04 -5.26 4.61
C ILE A 19 13.50 -4.03 5.39
N VAL A 20 12.76 -3.63 6.41
CA VAL A 20 13.09 -2.48 7.25
C VAL A 20 13.06 -2.90 8.72
N PRO A 21 14.19 -3.39 9.29
CA PRO A 21 14.21 -3.92 10.65
C PRO A 21 13.74 -2.95 11.75
N SER A 22 13.87 -1.64 11.53
CA SER A 22 13.35 -0.61 12.44
C SER A 22 11.81 -0.55 12.51
N GLU A 23 11.12 -1.14 11.52
CA GLU A 23 9.65 -1.25 11.47
C GLU A 23 9.15 -2.62 11.97
N SER A 24 9.92 -3.27 12.85
CA SER A 24 9.50 -4.51 13.49
C SER A 24 8.22 -4.33 14.31
N VAL A 25 7.41 -5.38 14.42
CA VAL A 25 6.06 -5.31 14.99
C VAL A 25 5.92 -6.20 16.21
N LEU A 26 5.22 -5.71 17.24
CA LEU A 26 4.83 -6.52 18.38
C LEU A 26 3.51 -7.23 18.08
N VAL A 27 3.52 -8.56 17.97
CA VAL A 27 2.31 -9.37 17.84
C VAL A 27 1.86 -9.80 19.22
N ALA A 28 0.67 -9.35 19.65
CA ALA A 28 0.13 -9.58 20.98
C ALA A 28 -1.36 -9.95 20.93
N THR A 29 -1.68 -11.22 20.67
CA THR A 29 -3.06 -11.67 20.41
C THR A 29 -3.97 -11.57 21.62
N ALA A 30 -3.45 -11.75 22.84
CA ALA A 30 -4.21 -11.58 24.08
C ALA A 30 -4.83 -10.17 24.25
N ARG A 31 -4.29 -9.14 23.58
CA ARG A 31 -4.86 -7.78 23.62
C ARG A 31 -6.19 -7.67 22.85
N SER A 32 -6.51 -8.61 21.97
CA SER A 32 -7.80 -8.66 21.27
C SER A 32 -8.98 -8.88 22.22
N MET A 33 -8.75 -9.56 23.35
CA MET A 33 -9.74 -9.87 24.39
C MET A 33 -10.06 -8.67 25.32
N ARG A 34 -9.32 -7.56 25.19
CA ARG A 34 -9.63 -6.35 25.96
C ARG A 34 -10.98 -5.82 25.51
N PRO A 35 -11.91 -5.47 26.43
CA PRO A 35 -13.16 -4.83 26.07
C PRO A 35 -12.88 -3.58 25.22
N LYS A 36 -13.13 -3.66 23.92
CA LYS A 36 -13.15 -2.50 23.02
C LYS A 36 -14.61 -2.06 22.96
N LYS A 37 -14.86 -0.75 23.10
CA LYS A 37 -16.12 -0.21 22.61
C LYS A 37 -16.07 -0.44 21.10
N ALA A 38 -17.01 -1.20 20.54
CA ALA A 38 -17.10 -1.30 19.09
C ALA A 38 -17.26 0.13 18.57
N GLU A 39 -16.29 0.60 17.79
CA GLU A 39 -16.46 1.85 17.07
C GLU A 39 -17.48 1.56 15.97
N ASP A 40 -18.58 2.30 15.97
CA ASP A 40 -19.59 2.18 14.92
C ASP A 40 -18.91 2.48 13.58
N LEU A 41 -19.05 1.56 12.63
CA LEU A 41 -18.54 1.77 11.28
C LEU A 41 -19.21 3.02 10.73
N ALA A 42 -18.40 4.01 10.35
CA ALA A 42 -18.92 5.20 9.69
C ALA A 42 -19.65 4.76 8.41
N PRO A 43 -20.92 5.13 8.22
CA PRO A 43 -21.67 4.72 7.04
C PRO A 43 -21.00 5.30 5.79
N ARG A 44 -20.76 4.45 4.80
CA ARG A 44 -20.28 4.87 3.48
C ARG A 44 -21.44 5.49 2.70
N ASP A 45 -21.20 6.65 2.10
CA ASP A 45 -22.11 7.22 1.12
C ASP A 45 -21.99 6.44 -0.19
N THR A 46 -23.05 5.72 -0.57
CA THR A 46 -23.08 4.86 -1.78
C THR A 46 -23.79 5.52 -2.96
N ARG A 47 -24.16 6.80 -2.86
CA ARG A 47 -24.80 7.52 -3.96
C ARG A 47 -23.88 7.52 -5.18
N LYS A 48 -24.47 7.48 -6.38
CA LYS A 48 -23.71 7.61 -7.64
C LYS A 48 -23.31 9.06 -7.93
N HIS A 49 -24.13 10.01 -7.49
CA HIS A 49 -23.90 11.43 -7.72
C HIS A 49 -24.35 12.25 -6.51
N VAL A 50 -23.60 13.30 -6.20
CA VAL A 50 -23.91 14.26 -5.14
C VAL A 50 -23.66 15.67 -5.69
N GLU A 51 -24.72 16.47 -5.79
CA GLU A 51 -24.66 17.81 -6.41
C GLU A 51 -23.62 18.73 -5.78
N THR A 52 -23.39 18.61 -4.46
CA THR A 52 -22.43 19.45 -3.73
C THR A 52 -20.99 18.95 -3.83
N CYS A 53 -20.75 17.73 -4.31
CA CYS A 53 -19.41 17.18 -4.40
C CYS A 53 -18.67 17.71 -5.64
N PRO A 54 -17.48 18.32 -5.48
CA PRO A 54 -16.72 18.86 -6.61
C PRO A 54 -16.18 17.78 -7.56
N PHE A 55 -16.06 16.54 -7.11
CA PHE A 55 -15.49 15.43 -7.89
C PHE A 55 -16.54 14.64 -8.68
N CYS A 56 -17.83 14.85 -8.42
CA CYS A 56 -18.88 14.24 -9.23
C CYS A 56 -18.88 14.79 -10.67
N ARG A 57 -19.14 13.91 -11.64
CA ARG A 57 -19.32 14.30 -13.04
C ARG A 57 -20.45 15.31 -13.19
N GLY A 58 -20.21 16.36 -13.97
CA GLY A 58 -21.07 17.55 -14.10
C GLY A 58 -20.70 18.72 -13.16
N ASN A 59 -19.83 18.49 -12.17
CA ASN A 59 -19.34 19.52 -11.25
C ASN A 59 -17.91 19.98 -11.55
N GLU A 60 -17.42 19.81 -12.78
CA GLU A 60 -16.04 20.11 -13.18
C GLU A 60 -15.63 21.57 -12.94
N HIS A 61 -16.60 22.48 -13.00
CA HIS A 61 -16.41 23.91 -12.69
C HIS A 61 -16.05 24.20 -11.22
N LYS A 62 -16.16 23.21 -10.33
CA LYS A 62 -15.81 23.30 -8.89
C LYS A 62 -14.40 22.79 -8.58
N THR A 63 -13.67 22.30 -9.58
CA THR A 63 -12.28 21.84 -9.46
C THR A 63 -11.33 22.79 -10.19
N PRO A 64 -10.02 22.79 -9.86
CA PRO A 64 -9.01 23.40 -10.70
C PRO A 64 -9.04 22.86 -12.14
N PRO A 65 -8.35 23.52 -13.09
CA PRO A 65 -8.27 23.06 -14.48
C PRO A 65 -7.83 21.60 -14.57
N GLN A 66 -8.43 20.89 -15.53
CA GLN A 66 -8.08 19.50 -15.79
C GLN A 66 -6.67 19.39 -16.35
N ILE A 67 -5.88 18.49 -15.74
CA ILE A 67 -4.57 18.07 -16.22
C ILE A 67 -4.73 16.93 -17.23
N MET A 68 -5.55 15.95 -16.89
CA MET A 68 -5.77 14.74 -17.69
C MET A 68 -7.18 14.19 -17.44
N ALA A 69 -7.75 13.52 -18.44
CA ALA A 69 -8.94 12.70 -18.29
C ALA A 69 -8.78 11.40 -19.07
N TRP A 70 -9.52 10.37 -18.65
CA TRP A 70 -9.57 9.09 -19.33
C TRP A 70 -11.02 8.57 -19.38
N PRO A 71 -11.47 8.02 -20.53
CA PRO A 71 -10.75 7.91 -21.80
C PRO A 71 -10.54 9.26 -22.51
N ASP A 72 -11.45 10.22 -22.33
CA ASP A 72 -11.38 11.57 -22.87
C ASP A 72 -12.03 12.58 -21.90
N ALA A 73 -12.01 13.87 -22.25
CA ALA A 73 -12.48 14.95 -21.38
C ALA A 73 -14.01 15.07 -21.28
N ASP A 74 -14.76 14.65 -22.31
CA ASP A 74 -16.21 14.82 -22.37
C ASP A 74 -16.95 13.63 -21.74
N ASP A 75 -16.37 12.42 -21.85
CA ASP A 75 -16.87 11.17 -21.27
C ASP A 75 -15.88 10.55 -20.28
N TRP A 76 -15.34 11.37 -19.38
CA TRP A 76 -14.34 10.93 -18.44
C TRP A 76 -14.91 9.97 -17.38
N HIS A 77 -14.16 8.91 -17.08
CA HIS A 77 -14.31 8.05 -15.92
C HIS A 77 -13.24 8.30 -14.87
N ILE A 78 -12.05 8.75 -15.29
CA ILE A 78 -10.95 9.15 -14.41
C ILE A 78 -10.54 10.56 -14.80
N ARG A 79 -10.26 11.42 -13.82
CA ARG A 79 -9.86 12.81 -14.07
C ARG A 79 -8.78 13.25 -13.09
N ILE A 80 -7.76 13.92 -13.59
CA ILE A 80 -6.67 14.50 -12.79
C ILE A 80 -6.80 16.02 -12.81
N VAL A 81 -6.73 16.62 -11.63
CA VAL A 81 -6.72 18.06 -11.41
C VAL A 81 -5.62 18.41 -10.40
N GLU A 82 -5.15 19.65 -10.41
CA GLU A 82 -4.30 20.13 -9.33
C GLU A 82 -5.04 20.05 -7.98
N ASN A 83 -4.31 19.80 -6.90
CA ASN A 83 -4.91 19.93 -5.58
C ASN A 83 -5.12 21.43 -5.29
N LEU A 84 -6.32 21.82 -4.86
CA LEU A 84 -6.66 23.21 -4.54
C LEU A 84 -5.84 23.76 -3.36
N TYR A 85 -5.35 22.87 -2.49
CA TYR A 85 -4.51 23.19 -1.34
C TYR A 85 -3.22 22.35 -1.40
N PRO A 86 -2.31 22.66 -2.34
CA PRO A 86 -1.14 21.83 -2.57
C PRO A 86 -0.13 21.97 -1.42
N VAL A 87 0.52 20.87 -1.05
CA VAL A 87 1.54 20.87 0.02
C VAL A 87 2.92 21.29 -0.53
N LEU A 88 3.09 21.17 -1.84
CA LEU A 88 4.28 21.58 -2.60
C LEU A 88 3.85 22.46 -3.77
N GLY A 89 4.65 23.46 -4.13
CA GLY A 89 4.31 24.43 -5.17
C GLY A 89 5.41 24.63 -6.22
N ASP A 90 5.11 25.47 -7.20
CA ASP A 90 6.02 25.79 -8.31
C ASP A 90 7.05 26.88 -7.98
N GLU A 91 6.84 27.62 -6.90
CA GLU A 91 7.58 28.86 -6.63
C GLU A 91 9.06 28.61 -6.29
N ARG A 92 9.94 29.16 -7.12
CA ARG A 92 11.41 29.12 -7.02
C ARG A 92 12.01 30.29 -6.22
N ALA A 93 11.27 30.84 -5.27
CA ALA A 93 11.54 32.20 -4.80
C ALA A 93 12.52 32.31 -3.62
N GLN A 94 12.85 31.22 -2.91
CA GLN A 94 13.71 31.29 -1.73
C GLN A 94 15.00 30.49 -1.94
N ALA A 95 16.13 31.07 -1.53
CA ALA A 95 17.35 30.28 -1.43
C ALA A 95 17.22 29.40 -0.17
N GLY A 96 17.47 28.10 -0.31
CA GLY A 96 17.53 27.20 0.84
C GLY A 96 18.43 27.77 1.95
N PHE A 97 17.97 27.69 3.19
CA PHE A 97 18.69 28.17 4.35
C PHE A 97 19.48 27.02 4.96
N ASN A 98 20.76 27.24 5.26
CA ASN A 98 21.55 26.26 6.00
C ASN A 98 22.36 26.97 7.10
N PHE A 99 22.02 26.67 8.35
CA PHE A 99 22.69 27.19 9.53
C PHE A 99 22.86 26.08 10.57
N GLY A 100 24.05 25.47 10.60
CA GLY A 100 24.34 24.34 11.48
C GLY A 100 23.44 23.13 11.16
N LEU A 101 22.54 22.78 12.10
CA LEU A 101 21.56 21.71 11.93
C LEU A 101 20.23 22.19 11.31
N GLN A 102 20.01 23.51 11.26
CA GLN A 102 18.79 24.08 10.68
C GLN A 102 18.97 24.16 9.18
N GLN A 103 18.15 23.39 8.47
CA GLN A 103 18.17 23.34 7.01
C GLN A 103 16.76 23.54 6.48
N THR A 104 16.62 24.39 5.48
CA THR A 104 15.42 24.48 4.66
C THR A 104 15.78 24.22 3.22
N ILE A 105 14.97 23.39 2.59
CA ILE A 105 14.93 23.24 1.13
C ILE A 105 13.59 23.78 0.66
N ASP A 106 13.52 24.18 -0.60
CA ASP A 106 12.27 24.69 -1.16
C ASP A 106 11.20 23.60 -1.11
N GLY A 107 9.98 23.98 -0.73
CA GLY A 107 8.77 23.16 -0.83
C GLY A 107 8.31 22.99 -2.28
N TYR A 108 9.25 22.70 -3.17
CA TYR A 108 9.04 22.54 -4.60
C TYR A 108 8.45 21.15 -4.91
N GLY A 109 7.47 21.05 -5.79
CA GLY A 109 6.92 19.76 -6.20
C GLY A 109 5.60 19.89 -6.94
N ARG A 110 4.86 18.77 -7.05
CA ARG A 110 3.48 18.76 -7.55
C ARG A 110 2.58 18.04 -6.56
N HIS A 111 1.36 18.54 -6.38
CA HIS A 111 0.32 17.87 -5.61
C HIS A 111 -0.97 17.88 -6.42
N GLU A 112 -1.41 16.70 -6.85
CA GLU A 112 -2.56 16.54 -7.73
C GLU A 112 -3.52 15.51 -7.16
N VAL A 113 -4.78 15.65 -7.52
CA VAL A 113 -5.86 14.74 -7.16
C VAL A 113 -6.25 13.94 -8.38
N ILE A 114 -6.29 12.62 -8.22
CA ILE A 114 -6.79 11.68 -9.22
C ILE A 114 -8.19 11.26 -8.77
N ILE A 115 -9.22 11.75 -9.44
CA ILE A 115 -10.60 11.34 -9.24
C ILE A 115 -10.73 9.96 -9.88
N ASP A 116 -10.77 8.91 -9.04
CA ASP A 116 -10.59 7.53 -9.47
C ASP A 116 -11.77 6.99 -10.28
N HIS A 117 -12.96 7.56 -10.12
CA HIS A 117 -14.19 7.15 -10.80
C HIS A 117 -15.17 8.33 -10.86
N ASP A 118 -16.05 8.36 -11.84
CA ASP A 118 -17.15 9.33 -11.94
C ASP A 118 -18.30 9.09 -10.94
N GLU A 119 -18.46 7.86 -10.42
CA GLU A 119 -19.45 7.51 -9.41
C GLU A 119 -18.93 7.87 -8.00
N HIS A 120 -19.74 8.60 -7.24
CA HIS A 120 -19.34 9.18 -5.96
C HIS A 120 -18.94 8.15 -4.91
N GLY A 121 -19.84 7.21 -4.63
CA GLY A 121 -19.68 6.29 -3.52
C GLY A 121 -18.86 5.04 -3.81
N ILE A 122 -18.46 4.78 -5.06
CA ILE A 122 -17.95 3.47 -5.48
C ILE A 122 -16.62 3.11 -4.79
N ALA A 123 -16.54 1.88 -4.28
CA ALA A 123 -15.34 1.31 -3.70
C ALA A 123 -14.54 0.50 -4.73
N VAL A 124 -13.23 0.33 -4.50
CA VAL A 124 -12.32 -0.36 -5.45
C VAL A 124 -12.80 -1.76 -5.83
N HIS A 125 -13.36 -2.53 -4.90
CA HIS A 125 -13.86 -3.88 -5.18
C HIS A 125 -15.15 -3.90 -6.01
N GLU A 126 -15.87 -2.79 -6.10
CA GLU A 126 -17.10 -2.63 -6.89
C GLU A 126 -16.77 -2.20 -8.34
N MET A 127 -15.59 -1.62 -8.58
CA MET A 127 -15.15 -1.18 -9.90
C MET A 127 -14.95 -2.35 -10.88
N ALA A 128 -15.16 -2.09 -12.17
CA ALA A 128 -14.83 -3.06 -13.22
C ALA A 128 -13.30 -3.29 -13.29
N GLU A 129 -12.87 -4.51 -13.62
CA GLU A 129 -11.43 -4.82 -13.75
C GLU A 129 -10.78 -4.00 -14.87
N SER A 130 -11.50 -3.75 -15.97
CA SER A 130 -11.04 -2.88 -17.06
C SER A 130 -10.83 -1.43 -16.59
N HIS A 131 -11.68 -0.93 -15.69
CA HIS A 131 -11.54 0.41 -15.11
C HIS A 131 -10.31 0.50 -14.21
N LEU A 132 -10.11 -0.50 -13.34
CA LEU A 132 -8.91 -0.56 -12.49
C LEU A 132 -7.61 -0.68 -13.30
N ALA A 133 -7.63 -1.46 -14.39
CA ALA A 133 -6.49 -1.54 -15.30
C ALA A 133 -6.22 -0.17 -15.97
N GLY A 134 -7.28 0.55 -16.35
CA GLY A 134 -7.21 1.93 -16.82
C GLY A 134 -6.62 2.87 -15.77
N LEU A 135 -7.05 2.77 -14.52
CA LEU A 135 -6.56 3.57 -13.39
C LEU A 135 -5.06 3.38 -13.14
N PHE A 136 -4.57 2.14 -13.11
CA PHE A 136 -3.13 1.87 -13.02
C PHE A 136 -2.36 2.37 -14.25
N GLY A 137 -2.98 2.34 -15.44
CA GLY A 137 -2.43 2.98 -16.64
C GLY A 137 -2.29 4.49 -16.48
N VAL A 138 -3.33 5.17 -15.99
CA VAL A 138 -3.33 6.61 -15.70
C VAL A 138 -2.26 6.96 -14.67
N TYR A 139 -2.11 6.17 -13.61
CA TYR A 139 -1.03 6.31 -12.64
C TYR A 139 0.35 6.27 -13.30
N GLN A 140 0.60 5.23 -14.10
CA GLN A 140 1.89 5.05 -14.77
C GLN A 140 2.18 6.20 -15.77
N THR A 141 1.18 6.58 -16.57
CA THR A 141 1.29 7.72 -17.50
C THR A 141 1.60 9.01 -16.74
N ARG A 142 0.88 9.30 -15.65
CA ARG A 142 1.08 10.55 -14.92
C ARG A 142 2.42 10.60 -14.20
N MET A 143 2.83 9.50 -13.57
CA MET A 143 4.16 9.39 -12.93
C MET A 143 5.27 9.66 -13.95
N ARG A 144 5.19 9.06 -15.14
CA ARG A 144 6.16 9.28 -16.22
C ARG A 144 6.23 10.76 -16.62
N GLN A 145 5.07 11.37 -16.88
CA GLN A 145 4.99 12.80 -17.22
C GLN A 145 5.59 13.70 -16.13
N LEU A 146 5.36 13.38 -14.85
CA LEU A 146 5.92 14.15 -13.73
C LEU A 146 7.46 14.06 -13.73
N PHE A 147 8.05 12.87 -13.81
CA PHE A 147 9.51 12.74 -13.87
C PHE A 147 10.13 13.38 -15.11
N GLU A 148 9.45 13.33 -16.26
CA GLU A 148 9.90 13.98 -17.49
C GLU A 148 9.77 15.51 -17.45
N SER A 149 8.85 16.03 -16.64
CA SER A 149 8.59 17.47 -16.55
C SER A 149 9.67 18.25 -15.80
N ASP A 150 10.34 17.63 -14.82
CA ASP A 150 11.37 18.29 -14.02
C ASP A 150 12.33 17.27 -13.37
N ASP A 151 13.62 17.39 -13.69
CA ASP A 151 14.69 16.51 -13.22
C ASP A 151 14.97 16.63 -11.71
N ARG A 152 14.48 17.68 -11.05
CA ARG A 152 14.59 17.85 -9.60
C ARG A 152 13.65 16.93 -8.85
N LEU A 153 12.58 16.42 -9.48
CA LEU A 153 11.67 15.46 -8.86
C LEU A 153 12.39 14.12 -8.69
N LYS A 154 12.58 13.71 -7.43
CA LYS A 154 13.31 12.48 -7.07
C LYS A 154 12.37 11.35 -6.68
N TYR A 155 11.13 11.67 -6.30
CA TYR A 155 10.15 10.66 -5.95
C TYR A 155 8.74 11.12 -6.30
N VAL A 156 7.90 10.20 -6.77
CA VAL A 156 6.48 10.42 -6.97
C VAL A 156 5.73 9.36 -6.17
N LEU A 157 4.95 9.80 -5.17
CA LEU A 157 4.13 8.93 -4.36
C LEU A 157 2.68 9.00 -4.81
N ILE A 158 2.15 7.89 -5.28
CA ILE A 158 0.70 7.70 -5.46
C ILE A 158 0.15 7.04 -4.20
N PHE A 159 -0.89 7.64 -3.63
CA PHE A 159 -1.54 7.12 -2.43
C PHE A 159 -3.03 7.40 -2.44
N LYS A 160 -3.78 6.64 -1.65
CA LYS A 160 -5.22 6.79 -1.47
C LYS A 160 -5.57 6.86 0.01
N ASN A 161 -6.53 7.71 0.33
CA ASN A 161 -7.20 7.73 1.63
C ASN A 161 -8.68 7.42 1.39
N PHE A 162 -9.17 6.28 1.86
CA PHE A 162 -10.56 5.87 1.69
C PHE A 162 -11.27 5.73 3.04
N GLY A 163 -12.25 6.60 3.27
CA GLY A 163 -13.03 6.66 4.50
C GLY A 163 -12.45 7.61 5.56
N PRO A 164 -13.30 8.12 6.48
CA PRO A 164 -12.88 9.09 7.51
C PRO A 164 -11.72 8.63 8.41
N ALA A 165 -11.68 7.36 8.81
CA ALA A 165 -10.64 6.78 9.66
C ALA A 165 -9.27 6.67 8.96
N ALA A 166 -9.25 6.75 7.62
CA ALA A 166 -8.05 6.83 6.81
C ALA A 166 -7.64 8.28 6.48
N GLY A 167 -8.38 9.28 6.99
CA GLY A 167 -8.10 10.70 6.74
C GLY A 167 -8.69 11.24 5.44
N ALA A 168 -9.68 10.57 4.84
CA ALA A 168 -10.37 11.10 3.67
C ALA A 168 -11.23 12.31 4.05
N SER A 169 -10.93 13.47 3.45
CA SER A 169 -11.70 14.71 3.64
C SER A 169 -12.91 14.81 2.71
N ILE A 170 -12.85 14.15 1.55
CA ILE A 170 -13.93 14.11 0.55
C ILE A 170 -14.38 12.65 0.40
N PRO A 171 -15.70 12.35 0.52
CA PRO A 171 -16.20 10.97 0.40
C PRO A 171 -16.04 10.35 -0.99
N HIS A 172 -16.02 11.18 -2.04
CA HIS A 172 -15.86 10.75 -3.42
C HIS A 172 -14.54 10.00 -3.58
N THR A 173 -14.57 8.84 -4.24
CA THR A 173 -13.37 8.02 -4.39
C THR A 173 -12.28 8.72 -5.21
N HIS A 174 -11.14 8.99 -4.57
CA HIS A 174 -10.00 9.62 -5.22
C HIS A 174 -8.70 9.09 -4.63
N SER A 175 -7.65 9.18 -5.43
CA SER A 175 -6.26 9.02 -5.03
C SER A 175 -5.56 10.36 -5.19
N GLN A 176 -4.34 10.46 -4.70
CA GLN A 176 -3.51 11.66 -4.77
C GLN A 176 -2.14 11.26 -5.27
N VAL A 177 -1.49 12.19 -5.95
CA VAL A 177 -0.10 12.06 -6.37
C VAL A 177 0.67 13.27 -5.86
N ILE A 178 1.77 13.00 -5.16
CA ILE A 178 2.71 14.03 -4.72
C ILE A 178 4.09 13.73 -5.33
N ALA A 179 4.56 14.65 -6.16
CA ALA A 179 5.91 14.63 -6.72
C ALA A 179 6.83 15.52 -5.87
N MET A 180 7.94 14.94 -5.40
CA MET A 180 8.81 15.53 -4.38
C MET A 180 10.25 15.62 -4.87
N PRO A 181 11.02 16.62 -4.40
CA PRO A 181 12.44 16.78 -4.74
C PRO A 181 13.35 15.95 -3.83
N VAL A 182 12.77 15.17 -2.93
CA VAL A 182 13.45 14.32 -1.96
C VAL A 182 12.84 12.92 -1.94
N VAL A 183 13.65 11.93 -1.57
CA VAL A 183 13.18 10.57 -1.31
C VAL A 183 12.67 10.51 0.13
N PRO A 184 11.41 10.09 0.38
CA PRO A 184 10.88 9.93 1.74
C PRO A 184 11.68 8.91 2.54
N VAL A 185 11.79 9.13 3.86
CA VAL A 185 12.58 8.28 4.76
C VAL A 185 12.18 6.80 4.72
N ASN A 186 10.88 6.50 4.59
CA ASN A 186 10.42 5.10 4.52
C ASN A 186 10.96 4.41 3.27
N VAL A 187 10.86 5.07 2.11
CA VAL A 187 11.35 4.54 0.84
C VAL A 187 12.87 4.45 0.82
N ASP A 188 13.56 5.47 1.33
CA ASP A 188 15.02 5.48 1.45
C ASP A 188 15.52 4.31 2.31
N ALA A 189 14.82 4.02 3.42
CA ALA A 189 15.12 2.88 4.28
C ALA A 189 14.92 1.54 3.54
N GLU A 190 13.82 1.36 2.80
CA GLU A 190 13.60 0.14 2.02
C GLU A 190 14.67 -0.04 0.94
N VAL A 191 14.99 1.01 0.17
CA VAL A 191 15.98 0.97 -0.91
C VAL A 191 17.38 0.69 -0.37
N THR A 192 17.77 1.36 0.72
CA THR A 192 19.08 1.19 1.38
C THR A 192 19.23 -0.23 1.93
N ASN A 193 18.24 -0.74 2.65
CA ASN A 193 18.28 -2.10 3.20
C ASN A 193 18.24 -3.17 2.11
N SER A 194 17.46 -2.94 1.05
CA SER A 194 17.41 -3.81 -0.12
C SER A 194 18.77 -3.89 -0.82
N ALA A 195 19.44 -2.75 -1.02
CA ALA A 195 20.78 -2.69 -1.59
C ALA A 195 21.81 -3.41 -0.72
N ALA A 196 21.75 -3.23 0.60
CA ALA A 196 22.62 -3.93 1.55
C ALA A 196 22.41 -5.45 1.53
N HIS A 197 21.15 -5.90 1.45
CA HIS A 197 20.82 -7.32 1.30
C HIS A 197 21.37 -7.87 -0.01
N TYR A 198 21.12 -7.20 -1.13
CA TYR A 198 21.61 -7.63 -2.44
C TYR A 198 23.15 -7.68 -2.51
N ALA A 199 23.85 -6.70 -1.93
CA ALA A 199 25.31 -6.70 -1.89
C ALA A 199 25.90 -7.93 -1.17
N LYS A 200 25.17 -8.47 -0.19
CA LYS A 200 25.58 -9.64 0.59
C LYS A 200 25.11 -10.96 0.00
N HIS A 201 23.91 -11.00 -0.55
CA HIS A 201 23.22 -12.22 -0.95
C HIS A 201 23.07 -12.40 -2.46
N HIS A 202 23.35 -11.36 -3.25
CA HIS A 202 23.17 -11.30 -4.70
C HIS A 202 21.78 -11.69 -5.18
N HIS A 203 20.78 -11.36 -4.37
CA HIS A 203 19.38 -11.68 -4.60
C HIS A 203 18.49 -10.55 -4.05
N CYS A 204 17.36 -10.27 -4.71
CA CYS A 204 16.43 -9.23 -4.28
C CYS A 204 15.69 -9.69 -3.02
N ILE A 205 15.59 -8.83 -2.02
CA ILE A 205 14.95 -9.16 -0.73
C ILE A 205 13.44 -9.41 -0.86
N PHE A 206 12.76 -8.71 -1.78
CA PHE A 206 11.35 -8.91 -2.05
C PHE A 206 11.10 -10.18 -2.87
N CYS A 207 12.00 -10.53 -3.80
CA CYS A 207 11.93 -11.82 -4.49
C CYS A 207 12.08 -12.98 -3.51
N ALA A 208 13.01 -12.88 -2.55
CA ALA A 208 13.11 -13.86 -1.46
C ALA A 208 11.80 -13.97 -0.66
N LEU A 209 11.17 -12.83 -0.34
CA LEU A 209 9.88 -12.81 0.36
C LEU A 209 8.77 -13.50 -0.46
N ILE A 210 8.73 -13.30 -1.78
CA ILE A 210 7.77 -13.96 -2.68
C ILE A 210 8.04 -15.46 -2.75
N ASP A 211 9.30 -15.87 -2.94
CA ASP A 211 9.70 -17.28 -2.99
C ASP A 211 9.37 -18.00 -1.66
N GLU A 212 9.62 -17.35 -0.54
CA GLU A 212 9.18 -17.80 0.78
C GLU A 212 7.65 -17.95 0.81
N ALA A 213 6.88 -16.93 0.43
CA ALA A 213 5.42 -17.00 0.41
C ALA A 213 4.86 -18.08 -0.52
N LEU A 214 5.60 -18.47 -1.56
CA LEU A 214 5.22 -19.57 -2.47
C LEU A 214 5.67 -20.95 -1.97
N THR A 215 6.46 -21.03 -0.89
CA THR A 215 6.95 -22.28 -0.30
C THR A 215 5.87 -22.91 0.60
N PHE A 216 5.33 -24.05 0.18
CA PHE A 216 4.15 -24.65 0.83
C PHE A 216 4.38 -25.09 2.29
N GLU A 217 5.44 -25.84 2.55
CA GLU A 217 5.79 -26.30 3.90
C GLU A 217 7.30 -26.43 4.04
N ALA A 218 7.86 -25.79 5.06
CA ALA A 218 9.23 -25.99 5.52
C ALA A 218 9.20 -26.74 6.87
N THR A 219 9.70 -27.98 6.88
CA THR A 219 9.84 -28.77 8.11
C THR A 219 11.28 -28.75 8.59
N ILE A 220 11.50 -28.18 9.78
CA ILE A 220 12.79 -28.17 10.46
C ILE A 220 12.86 -29.41 11.35
N TYR A 221 13.81 -30.30 11.04
CA TYR A 221 14.09 -31.49 11.82
C TYR A 221 15.23 -31.24 12.82
N ASP A 222 15.17 -31.92 13.95
CA ASP A 222 16.27 -32.02 14.88
C ASP A 222 17.35 -32.94 14.29
N ARG A 223 18.59 -32.43 14.21
CA ARG A 223 19.68 -33.13 13.51
C ARG A 223 20.12 -34.41 14.21
N ALA A 224 19.88 -34.53 15.53
CA ALA A 224 20.32 -35.69 16.31
C ALA A 224 19.22 -36.76 16.41
N SER A 225 17.98 -36.34 16.62
CA SER A 225 16.84 -37.25 16.86
C SER A 225 15.97 -37.51 15.62
N GLY A 226 16.08 -36.70 14.57
CA GLY A 226 15.18 -36.75 13.42
C GLY A 226 13.75 -36.28 13.71
N ALA A 227 13.47 -35.82 14.93
CA ALA A 227 12.16 -35.32 15.31
C ALA A 227 11.88 -33.97 14.64
N VAL A 228 10.62 -33.72 14.28
CA VAL A 228 10.19 -32.42 13.76
C VAL A 228 10.27 -31.39 14.88
N ARG A 229 11.15 -30.39 14.74
CA ARG A 229 11.24 -29.24 15.67
C ARG A 229 10.20 -28.17 15.36
N ARG A 230 9.96 -27.93 14.06
CA ARG A 230 9.03 -26.89 13.61
C ARG A 230 8.51 -27.21 12.22
N LYS A 231 7.22 -27.04 12.01
CA LYS A 231 6.62 -26.96 10.68
C LYS A 231 6.23 -25.50 10.44
N ILE A 232 6.64 -24.95 9.30
CA ILE A 232 6.31 -23.60 8.88
C ILE A 232 5.56 -23.73 7.56
N ASN A 233 4.27 -23.41 7.57
CA ASN A 233 3.48 -23.37 6.33
C ASN A 233 3.66 -21.97 5.73
N VAL A 234 4.61 -21.76 4.81
CA VAL A 234 4.95 -20.40 4.37
C VAL A 234 3.92 -19.87 3.34
N GLY A 235 3.28 -20.77 2.60
CA GLY A 235 2.09 -20.52 1.79
C GLY A 235 0.92 -19.89 2.54
N GLN A 236 0.92 -19.94 3.87
CA GLN A 236 -0.14 -19.39 4.70
C GLN A 236 -0.27 -17.87 4.65
N TYR A 237 0.66 -17.13 4.04
CA TYR A 237 0.58 -15.66 3.94
C TYR A 237 0.00 -15.17 2.61
N VAL A 238 -0.20 -16.04 1.61
CA VAL A 238 -0.79 -15.65 0.32
C VAL A 238 -2.28 -15.36 0.49
N VAL A 239 -2.76 -14.19 0.08
CA VAL A 239 -4.17 -13.80 0.14
C VAL A 239 -4.88 -14.03 -1.20
N GLU A 240 -4.24 -13.63 -2.29
CA GLU A 240 -4.72 -13.81 -3.66
C GLU A 240 -3.50 -13.99 -4.56
N ARG A 241 -3.64 -14.78 -5.63
CA ARG A 241 -2.58 -14.97 -6.60
C ARG A 241 -3.14 -14.84 -8.01
N GLY A 242 -2.39 -14.16 -8.85
CA GLY A 242 -2.59 -14.12 -10.28
C GLY A 242 -1.50 -14.76 -11.09
N GLU A 243 -1.59 -14.49 -12.38
CA GLU A 243 -0.61 -14.96 -13.36
C GLU A 243 0.71 -14.18 -13.23
N LYS A 244 0.61 -12.90 -12.88
CA LYS A 244 1.71 -11.92 -12.85
C LYS A 244 1.87 -11.28 -11.48
N PHE A 245 0.83 -11.24 -10.66
CA PHE A 245 0.86 -10.60 -9.35
C PHE A 245 0.50 -11.53 -8.20
N ILE A 246 0.96 -11.19 -7.00
CA ILE A 246 0.60 -11.87 -5.76
C ILE A 246 0.24 -10.85 -4.69
N ALA A 247 -0.84 -11.12 -3.95
CA ALA A 247 -1.20 -10.39 -2.75
C ALA A 247 -0.81 -11.23 -1.53
N ILE A 248 0.04 -10.69 -0.66
CA ILE A 248 0.53 -11.37 0.54
C ILE A 248 0.25 -10.55 1.80
N LYS A 249 0.01 -11.26 2.90
CA LYS A 249 -0.06 -10.69 4.25
C LYS A 249 1.36 -10.65 4.84
N PRO A 250 1.98 -9.48 5.07
CA PRO A 250 3.35 -9.43 5.56
C PRO A 250 3.50 -10.13 6.91
N PHE A 251 4.60 -10.89 7.08
CA PHE A 251 4.91 -11.58 8.34
C PHE A 251 4.95 -10.61 9.54
N ALA A 252 5.53 -9.43 9.33
CA ALA A 252 5.61 -8.33 10.29
C ALA A 252 4.70 -7.16 9.88
N SER A 253 3.40 -7.43 9.66
CA SER A 253 2.45 -6.38 9.28
C SER A 253 2.17 -5.38 10.41
N ARG A 254 2.34 -4.09 10.14
CA ARG A 254 2.07 -2.96 11.04
C ARG A 254 0.58 -2.80 11.28
N TYR A 255 -0.24 -3.06 10.26
CA TYR A 255 -1.70 -3.04 10.36
C TYR A 255 -2.30 -4.45 10.43
N GLU A 256 -3.39 -4.60 11.20
CA GLU A 256 -4.04 -5.89 11.47
C GLU A 256 -4.40 -6.63 10.18
N TRP A 257 -4.89 -5.91 9.17
CA TRP A 257 -5.30 -6.44 7.88
C TRP A 257 -4.46 -5.93 6.70
N GLU A 258 -3.22 -5.48 6.96
CA GLU A 258 -2.28 -5.06 5.92
C GLU A 258 -2.10 -6.14 4.84
N VAL A 259 -2.10 -5.76 3.57
CA VAL A 259 -1.81 -6.65 2.44
C VAL A 259 -0.89 -5.92 1.47
N HIS A 260 0.13 -6.61 0.97
CA HIS A 260 1.03 -6.09 -0.06
C HIS A 260 0.77 -6.81 -1.38
N ILE A 261 0.68 -6.08 -2.49
CA ILE A 261 0.59 -6.63 -3.85
C ILE A 261 1.92 -6.38 -4.55
N LEU A 262 2.54 -7.44 -5.06
CA LEU A 262 3.84 -7.41 -5.73
C LEU A 262 3.77 -8.13 -7.09
N PRO A 263 4.55 -7.73 -8.10
CA PRO A 263 4.74 -8.55 -9.28
C PRO A 263 5.54 -9.82 -8.93
N LEU A 264 5.21 -10.93 -9.58
CA LEU A 264 5.92 -12.20 -9.44
C LEU A 264 7.28 -12.17 -10.15
N SER A 265 7.39 -11.39 -11.22
CA SER A 265 8.66 -11.14 -11.90
C SER A 265 9.34 -9.92 -11.30
N HIS A 266 10.66 -10.01 -11.12
CA HIS A 266 11.45 -8.91 -10.58
C HIS A 266 11.29 -7.63 -11.41
N GLN A 267 10.78 -6.57 -10.78
CA GLN A 267 10.68 -5.22 -11.37
C GLN A 267 10.91 -4.18 -10.27
N ALA A 268 11.96 -3.36 -10.42
CA ALA A 268 12.26 -2.32 -9.44
C ALA A 268 11.38 -1.08 -9.59
N ASP A 269 10.97 -0.76 -10.83
CA ASP A 269 10.19 0.42 -11.16
C ASP A 269 8.78 0.03 -11.63
N PHE A 270 7.75 0.65 -11.03
CA PHE A 270 6.38 0.55 -11.50
C PHE A 270 6.21 1.06 -12.95
N LEU A 271 7.07 1.98 -13.40
CA LEU A 271 7.06 2.47 -14.78
C LEU A 271 7.48 1.43 -15.81
N ASP A 272 8.08 0.31 -15.38
CA ASP A 272 8.48 -0.81 -16.25
C ASP A 272 7.38 -1.88 -16.40
N MET A 273 6.27 -1.78 -15.66
CA MET A 273 5.15 -2.71 -15.78
C MET A 273 4.54 -2.64 -17.19
N HIS A 274 4.45 -3.79 -17.86
CA HIS A 274 3.87 -3.88 -19.20
C HIS A 274 2.36 -3.67 -19.19
N ASP A 275 1.83 -3.12 -20.28
CA ASP A 275 0.39 -2.88 -20.46
C ASP A 275 -0.44 -4.17 -20.33
N GLU A 276 0.08 -5.30 -20.79
CA GLU A 276 -0.58 -6.61 -20.71
C GLU A 276 -0.72 -7.13 -19.27
N ASP A 277 0.19 -6.75 -18.37
CA ASP A 277 0.18 -7.19 -16.98
C ASP A 277 -0.88 -6.44 -16.15
N ARG A 278 -1.34 -5.26 -16.61
CA ARG A 278 -2.31 -4.42 -15.88
C ARG A 278 -3.64 -5.12 -15.59
N ALA A 279 -4.08 -5.98 -16.50
CA ALA A 279 -5.34 -6.72 -16.32
C ALA A 279 -5.24 -7.68 -15.11
N ASP A 280 -4.11 -8.37 -14.94
CA ASP A 280 -3.92 -9.24 -13.78
C ASP A 280 -3.75 -8.45 -12.49
N LEU A 281 -3.04 -7.30 -12.51
CA LEU A 281 -2.96 -6.41 -11.35
C LEU A 281 -4.35 -5.94 -10.91
N ALA A 282 -5.18 -5.50 -11.85
CA ALA A 282 -6.54 -5.07 -11.59
C ALA A 282 -7.40 -6.17 -10.97
N ARG A 283 -7.30 -7.40 -11.49
CA ARG A 283 -7.99 -8.57 -10.96
C ARG A 283 -7.53 -8.91 -9.54
N VAL A 284 -6.22 -8.93 -9.28
CA VAL A 284 -5.66 -9.20 -7.94
C VAL A 284 -6.07 -8.09 -6.95
N MET A 285 -6.00 -6.82 -7.36
CA MET A 285 -6.45 -5.68 -6.54
C MET A 285 -7.93 -5.81 -6.18
N LYS A 286 -8.80 -6.00 -7.19
CA LYS A 286 -10.25 -6.13 -6.98
C LYS A 286 -10.60 -7.25 -6.00
N ARG A 287 -10.03 -8.45 -6.23
CA ARG A 287 -10.28 -9.63 -5.39
C ARG A 287 -9.72 -9.46 -3.98
N THR A 288 -8.53 -8.86 -3.84
CA THR A 288 -7.94 -8.54 -2.53
C THR A 288 -8.83 -7.57 -1.75
N MET A 289 -9.30 -6.50 -2.39
CA MET A 289 -10.20 -5.54 -1.76
C MET A 289 -11.57 -6.13 -1.43
N ALA A 290 -12.10 -7.04 -2.25
CA ALA A 290 -13.35 -7.75 -1.96
C ALA A 290 -13.23 -8.69 -0.75
N ARG A 291 -12.08 -9.36 -0.59
CA ARG A 291 -11.77 -10.18 0.60
C ARG A 291 -11.69 -9.33 1.86
N LEU A 292 -10.98 -8.21 1.78
CA LEU A 292 -10.88 -7.26 2.88
C LEU A 292 -12.26 -6.75 3.29
N ASP A 293 -13.09 -6.36 2.32
CA ASP A 293 -14.44 -5.88 2.59
C ASP A 293 -15.33 -6.97 3.21
N ALA A 294 -15.28 -8.20 2.70
CA ALA A 294 -16.05 -9.32 3.26
C ALA A 294 -15.66 -9.68 4.70
N VAL A 295 -14.39 -9.51 5.08
CA VAL A 295 -13.90 -9.83 6.43
C VAL A 295 -14.09 -8.68 7.42
N ILE A 296 -13.88 -7.44 6.99
CA ILE A 296 -13.90 -6.25 7.84
C ILE A 296 -15.30 -5.61 7.88
N GLY A 297 -16.07 -5.71 6.78
CA GLY A 297 -17.40 -5.13 6.61
C GLY A 297 -17.35 -3.61 6.40
N GLY A 298 -16.82 -3.14 5.27
CA GLY A 298 -16.64 -1.70 5.01
C GLY A 298 -15.25 -1.20 5.38
N ALA A 299 -14.23 -1.79 4.75
CA ALA A 299 -12.84 -1.44 5.02
C ALA A 299 -12.56 0.04 4.68
N GLN A 300 -12.11 0.79 5.69
CA GLN A 300 -11.47 2.09 5.50
C GLN A 300 -9.96 1.86 5.46
N TYR A 301 -9.26 2.47 4.51
CA TYR A 301 -7.87 2.11 4.25
C TYR A 301 -7.08 3.24 3.64
N ASN A 302 -5.78 3.17 3.85
CA ASN A 302 -4.82 3.84 2.99
C ASN A 302 -4.22 2.81 2.02
N PHE A 303 -3.84 3.22 0.82
CA PHE A 303 -2.85 2.47 0.06
C PHE A 303 -1.73 3.37 -0.42
N PHE A 304 -0.56 2.77 -0.67
CA PHE A 304 0.64 3.44 -1.14
C PHE A 304 1.27 2.61 -2.26
N LEU A 305 1.68 3.25 -3.35
CA LEU A 305 2.46 2.62 -4.40
C LEU A 305 3.94 2.98 -4.21
N HIS A 306 4.75 2.01 -3.82
CA HIS A 306 6.19 2.16 -3.64
C HIS A 306 6.91 1.69 -4.90
N THR A 307 7.67 2.59 -5.51
CA THR A 307 8.55 2.32 -6.66
C THR A 307 9.97 2.77 -6.37
N VAL A 308 10.95 2.36 -7.18
CA VAL A 308 12.33 2.85 -7.06
C VAL A 308 12.37 4.39 -7.19
N PRO A 309 13.12 5.12 -6.35
CA PRO A 309 13.26 6.56 -6.49
C PRO A 309 13.94 6.95 -7.79
N HIS A 310 13.64 8.13 -8.35
CA HIS A 310 14.27 8.67 -9.56
C HIS A 310 15.36 9.71 -9.26
N ASP A 311 16.32 9.35 -8.41
CA ASP A 311 17.33 10.28 -7.89
C ASP A 311 18.68 10.28 -8.66
N GLY A 312 18.75 9.57 -9.78
CA GLY A 312 19.99 9.33 -10.53
C GLY A 312 20.70 8.05 -10.14
N LYS A 313 20.23 7.32 -9.11
CA LYS A 313 20.78 6.03 -8.66
C LYS A 313 19.86 4.85 -8.95
N GLN A 314 18.82 5.03 -9.76
CA GLN A 314 17.81 4.00 -10.05
C GLN A 314 18.44 2.71 -10.57
N GLY A 315 19.41 2.86 -11.50
CA GLY A 315 20.14 1.72 -12.06
C GLY A 315 20.96 0.93 -11.02
N ALA A 316 21.42 1.58 -9.96
CA ALA A 316 22.12 0.90 -8.86
C ALA A 316 21.15 0.05 -8.00
N HIS A 317 19.87 0.42 -7.98
CA HIS A 317 18.82 -0.27 -7.22
C HIS A 317 18.00 -1.25 -8.07
N ALA A 318 18.20 -1.26 -9.40
CA ALA A 318 17.41 -2.03 -10.35
C ALA A 318 17.35 -3.54 -10.05
N HIS A 319 18.40 -4.13 -9.47
CA HIS A 319 18.43 -5.55 -9.08
C HIS A 319 18.11 -5.81 -7.60
N SER A 320 18.20 -4.78 -6.76
CA SER A 320 18.02 -4.93 -5.31
C SER A 320 16.60 -4.64 -4.86
N TYR A 321 15.92 -3.70 -5.52
CA TYR A 321 14.60 -3.20 -5.14
C TYR A 321 13.48 -3.82 -6.00
N HIS A 322 12.25 -3.76 -5.50
CA HIS A 322 11.08 -4.36 -6.14
C HIS A 322 9.84 -3.51 -5.80
N TRP A 323 9.16 -2.99 -6.81
CA TRP A 323 8.00 -2.12 -6.57
C TRP A 323 6.83 -2.92 -5.99
N HIS A 324 6.04 -2.30 -5.12
CA HIS A 324 4.91 -2.97 -4.50
C HIS A 324 3.82 -1.96 -4.11
N LEU A 325 2.60 -2.46 -3.94
CA LEU A 325 1.47 -1.69 -3.45
C LEU A 325 1.10 -2.17 -2.05
N GLU A 326 1.17 -1.28 -1.07
CA GLU A 326 0.76 -1.56 0.31
C GLU A 326 -0.68 -1.12 0.54
N ILE A 327 -1.54 -2.00 1.05
CA ILE A 327 -2.91 -1.72 1.47
C ILE A 327 -2.96 -1.81 2.99
N CYS A 328 -3.38 -0.73 3.64
CA CYS A 328 -3.32 -0.56 5.09
C CYS A 328 -4.72 -0.24 5.65
N PRO A 329 -5.56 -1.27 5.92
CA PRO A 329 -6.86 -1.06 6.53
C PRO A 329 -6.76 -0.51 7.96
N ARG A 330 -7.63 0.45 8.27
CA ARG A 330 -7.68 1.19 9.54
C ARG A 330 -8.75 0.59 10.45
N THR A 331 -8.36 -0.42 11.21
CA THR A 331 -9.21 -1.07 12.22
C THR A 331 -8.81 -0.72 13.66
N SER A 332 -7.71 0.02 13.83
CA SER A 332 -7.22 0.47 15.12
C SER A 332 -6.58 1.85 15.02
N ILE A 333 -6.65 2.60 16.11
CA ILE A 333 -6.01 3.89 16.27
C ILE A 333 -4.67 3.67 16.98
N PRO A 334 -3.53 4.11 16.41
CA PRO A 334 -2.25 4.07 17.09
C PRO A 334 -2.31 4.80 18.44
N THR A 335 -1.75 4.19 19.49
CA THR A 335 -1.72 4.78 20.84
C THR A 335 -0.36 5.43 21.12
N GLY A 336 -0.20 6.03 22.30
CA GLY A 336 1.04 6.71 22.67
C GLY A 336 2.30 5.83 22.63
N PHE A 337 2.14 4.50 22.79
CA PHE A 337 3.28 3.58 22.63
C PHE A 337 3.74 3.50 21.17
N GLU A 338 2.81 3.27 20.24
CA GLU A 338 3.13 3.19 18.81
C GLU A 338 3.68 4.53 18.30
N LEU A 339 3.05 5.64 18.69
CA LEU A 339 3.48 6.99 18.30
C LEU A 339 4.84 7.39 18.92
N GLY A 340 5.12 6.96 20.15
CA GLY A 340 6.35 7.32 20.87
C GLY A 340 7.55 6.43 20.54
N SER A 341 7.32 5.17 20.17
CA SER A 341 8.40 4.21 19.90
C SER A 341 8.64 3.92 18.42
N GLY A 342 7.64 4.19 17.55
CA GLY A 342 7.65 3.75 16.16
C GLY A 342 7.32 2.27 15.96
N LEU A 343 7.19 1.49 17.05
CA LEU A 343 6.85 0.08 17.00
C LEU A 343 5.33 -0.11 17.07
N PHE A 344 4.78 -0.75 16.04
CA PHE A 344 3.34 -1.04 15.99
C PHE A 344 2.99 -2.27 16.80
N VAL A 345 1.82 -2.27 17.42
CA VAL A 345 1.25 -3.43 18.09
C VAL A 345 0.12 -4.01 17.25
N ASN A 346 0.31 -5.23 16.77
CA ASN A 346 -0.70 -5.96 16.04
C ASN A 346 -1.42 -6.94 16.98
N THR A 347 -2.74 -6.80 17.08
CA THR A 347 -3.56 -7.67 17.94
C THR A 347 -4.11 -8.89 17.22
N ILE A 348 -3.92 -8.97 15.90
CA ILE A 348 -4.31 -10.11 15.07
C ILE A 348 -3.04 -10.84 14.62
N ASN A 349 -3.06 -12.16 14.74
CA ASN A 349 -1.98 -13.00 14.22
C ASN A 349 -1.99 -12.95 12.67
N PRO A 350 -0.88 -12.58 12.00
CA PRO A 350 -0.84 -12.46 10.53
C PRO A 350 -1.24 -13.72 9.77
N GLU A 351 -0.90 -14.91 10.27
CA GLU A 351 -1.26 -16.20 9.68
C GLU A 351 -2.78 -16.41 9.70
N GLN A 352 -3.42 -16.14 10.84
CA GLN A 352 -4.88 -16.22 10.99
C GLN A 352 -5.59 -15.16 10.15
N ALA A 353 -5.03 -13.95 10.04
CA ALA A 353 -5.58 -12.90 9.18
C ALA A 353 -5.56 -13.35 7.71
N ALA A 354 -4.44 -13.89 7.24
CA ALA A 354 -4.30 -14.39 5.88
C ALA A 354 -5.24 -15.57 5.60
N GLU A 355 -5.39 -16.51 6.55
CA GLU A 355 -6.34 -17.62 6.46
C GLU A 355 -7.78 -17.13 6.31
N ARG A 356 -8.20 -16.17 7.15
CA ARG A 356 -9.55 -15.59 7.08
C ARG A 356 -9.81 -14.91 5.73
N LEU A 357 -8.84 -14.18 5.20
CA LEU A 357 -8.97 -13.53 3.88
C LEU A 357 -9.06 -14.56 2.75
N ARG A 358 -8.26 -15.64 2.78
CA ARG A 358 -8.32 -16.73 1.80
C ARG A 358 -9.62 -17.53 1.86
N ALA A 359 -10.20 -17.70 3.03
CA ALA A 359 -11.42 -18.48 3.23
C ALA A 359 -12.66 -17.86 2.54
N ILE A 360 -12.60 -16.57 2.21
CA ILE A 360 -13.67 -15.91 1.45
C ILE A 360 -13.75 -16.47 0.03
N THR A 361 -14.93 -16.91 -0.38
CA THR A 361 -15.21 -17.30 -1.77
C THR A 361 -15.83 -16.10 -2.48
N LEU A 362 -15.24 -15.67 -3.59
CA LEU A 362 -15.66 -14.51 -4.41
C LEU A 362 -16.33 -14.94 -5.70
#